data_AF-A0A1V4RKW8-F1
#
_entry.id   AF-A0A1V4RKW8-F1
#
_cell.length_a   1.000
_cell.length_b   1.000
_cell.length_c   1.000
_cell.angle_alpha   90.00
_cell.angle_beta   90.00
_cell.angle_gamma   90.00
#
_symmetry.space_group_name_H-M   'P 1'
#
loop_
_entity.id
_entity.type
_entity.pdbx_description
1 polymer ?
#
loop_
_entity_poly.entity_id
_entity_poly.type
_entity_poly.pdbx_seq_one_letter_code
_entity_poly.pdbx_strand_id
1 'polypeptide(L)' 'MAESSIDYLLTVGELSKLASHKADSLGMTGKTRHFQDNQEVSEWLSQFLREGDVILIKGSRRLRMEEIMENIDCGKYR' A
#
# COMPACT_ATOMS: atom_id res chain seq x y z
N MET A 1 -11.95 -20.78 -2.06
CA MET A 1 -11.36 -19.50 -2.52
C MET A 1 -10.56 -18.97 -1.35
N ALA A 2 -9.32 -18.50 -1.54
CA ALA A 2 -8.57 -17.91 -0.45
C ALA A 2 -9.19 -16.55 -0.15
N GLU A 3 -10.05 -16.48 0.87
CA GLU A 3 -10.52 -15.22 1.43
C GLU A 3 -9.32 -14.58 2.12
N SER A 4 -8.75 -13.56 1.47
CA SER A 4 -7.70 -12.77 2.08
C SER A 4 -8.36 -11.72 2.95
N SER A 5 -8.07 -11.73 4.25
CA SER A 5 -8.52 -10.74 5.24
C SER A 5 -7.80 -9.41 5.09
N ILE A 6 -7.66 -8.91 3.86
CA ILE A 6 -7.00 -7.64 3.55
C ILE A 6 -8.05 -6.54 3.57
N ASP A 7 -7.88 -5.56 4.46
CA ASP A 7 -8.75 -4.40 4.54
C ASP A 7 -8.48 -3.36 3.45
N TYR A 8 -7.21 -3.21 3.04
CA TYR A 8 -6.80 -2.22 2.05
C TYR A 8 -5.77 -2.77 1.06
N LEU A 9 -5.93 -2.46 -0.23
CA LEU A 9 -4.94 -2.71 -1.27
C LEU A 9 -4.38 -1.41 -1.82
N LEU A 10 -3.11 -1.15 -1.54
CA LEU A 10 -2.38 -0.01 -2.07
C LEU A 10 -1.50 -0.47 -3.23
N THR A 11 -1.51 0.25 -4.35
CA THR A 11 -0.67 -0.06 -5.51
C THR A 11 0.23 1.11 -5.86
N VAL A 12 1.48 0.84 -6.25
CA VAL A 12 2.50 1.86 -6.53
C VAL A 12 3.07 1.68 -7.93
N GLY A 13 3.12 2.76 -8.69
CA GLY A 13 3.68 2.82 -10.05
C GLY A 13 2.69 2.42 -11.15
N GLU A 14 2.81 3.08 -12.31
CA GLU A 14 1.79 3.10 -13.38
C GLU A 14 1.25 1.72 -13.78
N LEU A 15 2.12 0.71 -13.89
CA LEU A 15 1.73 -0.65 -14.29
C LEU A 15 0.77 -1.32 -13.29
N SER A 16 0.77 -0.89 -12.03
CA SER A 16 -0.05 -1.44 -10.96
C SER A 16 -1.44 -0.78 -10.83
N LYS A 17 -1.68 0.30 -11.58
CA LYS A 17 -2.97 1.02 -11.59
C LYS A 17 -4.14 0.13 -11.98
N LEU A 18 -3.93 -0.74 -12.97
CA LEU A 18 -4.94 -1.72 -13.41
C LEU A 18 -5.31 -2.70 -12.29
N ALA A 19 -4.37 -3.05 -11.41
CA ALA A 19 -4.64 -3.94 -10.29
C ALA A 19 -5.57 -3.30 -9.26
N SER A 20 -5.39 -2.01 -8.95
CA SER A 20 -6.30 -1.25 -8.08
C SER A 20 -7.72 -1.22 -8.66
N HIS A 21 -7.85 -0.84 -9.93
CA HIS A 21 -9.15 -0.80 -10.61
C HIS A 21 -9.83 -2.18 -10.66
N LYS A 22 -9.07 -3.24 -10.91
CA LYS A 22 -9.61 -4.59 -10.93
C LYS A 22 -10.08 -5.02 -9.54
N ALA A 23 -9.31 -4.74 -8.49
CA ALA A 23 -9.68 -5.05 -7.12
C ALA A 23 -10.93 -4.28 -6.66
N ASP A 24 -11.07 -3.00 -7.02
CA ASP A 24 -12.30 -2.24 -6.78
C ASP A 24 -13.52 -2.94 -7.41
N SER A 25 -13.39 -3.41 -8.65
CA SER A 25 -14.47 -4.13 -9.36
C SER A 25 -14.82 -5.50 -8.76
N LEU A 26 -13.94 -6.04 -7.91
CA LEU A 26 -14.10 -7.34 -7.24
C LEU A 26 -14.58 -7.21 -5.79
N GLY A 27 -15.08 -6.03 -5.40
CA GLY A 27 -15.67 -5.81 -4.07
C GLY A 27 -14.76 -5.10 -3.07
N MET A 28 -13.59 -4.62 -3.50
CA MET A 28 -12.74 -3.73 -2.68
C MET A 28 -13.04 -2.25 -2.92
N THR A 29 -14.23 -1.90 -3.41
CA THR A 29 -14.61 -0.50 -3.68
C THR A 29 -14.38 0.39 -2.45
N GLY A 30 -13.59 1.45 -2.60
CA GLY A 30 -13.22 2.36 -1.51
C GLY A 30 -12.14 1.85 -0.56
N LYS A 31 -11.64 0.63 -0.81
CA LYS A 31 -10.55 -0.02 -0.07
C LYS A 31 -9.27 -0.16 -0.91
N THR A 32 -9.26 0.36 -2.14
CA THR A 32 -8.06 0.43 -2.95
C THR A 32 -7.61 1.86 -3.21
N ARG A 33 -6.30 2.05 -3.36
CA ARG A 33 -5.70 3.34 -3.70
C ARG A 33 -4.43 3.13 -4.50
N HIS A 34 -4.27 3.91 -5.56
CA HIS A 34 -3.08 3.93 -6.39
C HIS A 34 -2.22 5.15 -6.09
N PHE A 35 -0.90 4.95 -6.10
CA PHE A 35 0.13 5.97 -5.92
C PHE A 35 1.14 5.91 -7.07
N GLN A 36 1.69 7.05 -7.45
CA GLN A 36 2.65 7.13 -8.54
C GLN A 36 4.03 6.60 -8.13
N ASP A 37 4.45 6.84 -6.88
CA ASP A 37 5.78 6.47 -6.39
C ASP A 37 5.81 6.13 -4.88
N ASN A 38 6.99 5.70 -4.43
CA ASN A 38 7.24 5.29 -3.04
C ASN A 38 7.12 6.46 -2.04
N GLN A 39 7.35 7.69 -2.47
CA GLN A 39 7.26 8.85 -1.59
C GLN A 39 5.79 9.13 -1.25
N GLU A 40 4.94 9.20 -2.28
CA GLU A 40 3.51 9.51 -2.14
C GLU A 40 2.80 8.51 -1.22
N VAL A 41 3.09 7.20 -1.40
CA VAL A 41 2.50 6.16 -0.55
C VAL A 41 3.01 6.24 0.90
N SER A 42 4.27 6.62 1.12
CA SER A 42 4.87 6.70 2.47
C SER A 42 4.30 7.87 3.27
N GLU A 43 4.13 9.02 2.63
CA GLU A 43 3.49 10.20 3.22
C GLU A 43 2.05 9.89 3.63
N TRP A 44 1.30 9.19 2.76
CA TRP A 44 -0.05 8.77 3.06
C TRP A 44 -0.11 7.73 4.19
N LEU A 45 0.76 6.72 4.17
CA LEU A 45 0.83 5.68 5.19
C LEU A 45 1.14 6.26 6.57
N SER A 46 2.02 7.25 6.67
CA SER A 46 2.38 7.92 7.94
C SER A 46 1.20 8.60 8.63
N GLN A 47 0.18 8.97 7.86
CA GLN A 47 -1.06 9.58 8.35
C GLN A 47 -2.19 8.57 8.55
N PHE A 48 -2.19 7.51 7.73
CA PHE A 48 -3.28 6.53 7.69
C PHE A 48 -3.14 5.42 8.74
N LEU A 49 -1.92 4.91 8.90
CA LEU A 49 -1.64 3.79 9.77
C LEU A 49 -1.91 4.10 11.23
N ARG A 50 -2.32 3.07 11.97
CA ARG A 50 -2.51 3.08 13.42
C ARG A 50 -1.69 1.99 14.07
N GLU A 51 -1.46 2.14 15.37
CA GLU A 51 -0.84 1.09 16.18
C GLU A 51 -1.63 -0.22 16.08
N GLY A 52 -0.92 -1.32 15.82
CA GLY A 52 -1.51 -2.64 15.61
C GLY A 52 -1.84 -2.99 14.16
N ASP A 53 -1.76 -2.04 13.22
CA ASP A 53 -1.92 -2.33 11.79
C ASP A 53 -0.76 -3.21 11.28
N VAL A 54 -1.09 -4.13 10.37
CA VAL A 54 -0.12 -5.01 9.72
C VAL A 54 -0.02 -4.64 8.25
N ILE A 55 1.20 -4.42 7.77
CA ILE A 55 1.47 -4.08 6.38
C ILE A 55 2.31 -5.18 5.74
N LEU A 56 1.90 -5.62 4.56
CA LEU A 56 2.70 -6.46 3.69
C LEU A 56 3.15 -5.63 2.48
N ILE A 57 4.47 -5.45 2.35
CA ILE A 57 5.05 -4.78 1.19
C ILE A 57 5.56 -5.82 0.20
N LYS A 58 5.06 -5.75 -1.04
CA LYS A 58 5.48 -6.63 -2.13
C LYS A 58 5.79 -5.83 -3.38
N GLY A 59 7.00 -6.02 -3.90
CA GLY A 59 7.39 -5.54 -5.22
C GLY A 59 8.62 -6.26 -5.78
N SER A 60 9.03 -5.87 -6.98
CA SER A 60 10.30 -6.30 -7.57
C SER A 60 11.46 -5.48 -6.99
N ARG A 61 12.71 -5.97 -7.10
CA ARG A 61 13.87 -5.22 -6.60
C ARG A 61 14.09 -3.88 -7.30
N ARG A 62 13.68 -3.75 -8.56
CA ARG A 62 13.79 -2.49 -9.31
C ARG A 62 12.92 -1.37 -8.73
N LEU A 63 11.87 -1.71 -8.00
CA LEU A 63 10.95 -0.74 -7.41
C LEU A 63 11.44 -0.19 -6.07
N ARG A 64 12.54 -0.74 -5.51
CA ARG A 64 13.14 -0.31 -4.24
C ARG A 64 12.11 -0.06 -3.13
N MET A 65 11.20 -1.01 -2.96
CA MET A 65 10.06 -0.90 -2.03
C MET A 65 10.49 -0.76 -0.57
N GLU A 66 11.74 -1.12 -0.25
CA GLU A 66 12.39 -0.82 1.03
C GLU A 66 12.36 0.67 1.37
N GLU A 67 12.40 1.57 0.38
CA GLU A 67 12.28 3.02 0.57
C GLU A 67 10.97 3.40 1.29
N ILE A 68 9.90 2.62 1.11
CA ILE A 68 8.62 2.86 1.80
C ILE A 68 8.78 2.71 3.30
N MET A 69 9.52 1.69 3.76
CA MET A 69 9.77 1.48 5.19
C MET A 69 10.69 2.53 5.79
N GLU A 70 11.65 3.02 5.00
CA GLU A 70 12.60 4.06 5.43
C GLU A 70 11.92 5.43 5.57
N ASN A 71 10.91 5.70 4.73
CA ASN A 71 10.21 6.99 4.68
C ASN A 71 8.99 7.07 5.61
N ILE A 72 8.50 5.93 6.13
CA ILE A 72 7.45 5.95 7.14
C ILE A 72 8.05 6.43 8.46
N ASP A 73 7.57 7.56 8.96
CA ASP A 73 8.07 8.14 10.20
C ASP A 73 7.79 7.19 11.39
N CYS A 74 8.85 6.57 11.90
CA CYS A 74 8.83 5.67 13.04
C CYS A 74 8.49 6.37 14.37
N GLY A 75 8.32 7.70 14.39
CA GLY A 75 7.93 8.48 15.57
C GLY A 75 6.60 8.06 16.23
N LYS A 76 5.81 7.18 15.60
CA LYS A 76 4.56 6.61 16.14
C LYS A 76 4.63 5.12 16.51
N TYR A 77 5.73 4.41 16.22
CA TYR A 77 5.80 2.94 16.27
C TYR A 77 7.07 2.39 16.94
N ARG A 78 7.79 3.24 17.69
CA ARG A 78 8.94 2.86 18.52
C ARG A 78 8.55 2.64 19.97
#